data_AF-G4NFE7-F1
#
_entry.id   AF-G4NFE7-F1
#
_cell.length_a   1.000
_cell.length_b   1.000
_cell.length_c   1.000
_cell.angle_alpha   90.00
_cell.angle_beta   90.00
_cell.angle_gamma   90.00
#
_symmetry.space_group_name_H-M   'P 1'
#
loop_
_entity.id
_entity.type
_entity.pdbx_description
1 polymer ?
#
loop_
_entity_poly.entity_id
_entity_poly.type
_entity_poly.pdbx_seq_one_letter_code
_entity_poly.pdbx_strand_id
1 'polypeptide(L)'
;MRLNVTAIGAQNGASTIECWEVDSPIDAEGNLSLGNVQNITWSVVPPGKSEGPHNAPYNLWLFLLKGMFHFTLPGNDSTDAYLTAGEFGLLFAADTADVSVTGHSSASLGNTETVFARMATEGGGLPNHRTVHMGACNATEMAGWRKLGWNKDKTWRVAGQR
;
A
#
# COMPACT_ATOMS: atom_id res chain seq x y z
N MET A 1 -16.63 6.35 -4.05
CA MET A 1 -15.84 6.00 -2.84
C MET A 1 -14.38 5.92 -3.25
N ARG A 2 -13.45 6.24 -2.34
CA ARG A 2 -12.00 6.24 -2.58
C ARG A 2 -11.34 5.07 -1.84
N LEU A 3 -10.15 4.68 -2.27
CA LEU A 3 -9.36 3.60 -1.68
C LEU A 3 -8.45 4.16 -0.59
N ASN A 4 -8.52 3.59 0.61
CA ASN A 4 -7.52 3.82 1.64
C ASN A 4 -6.44 2.75 1.59
N VAL A 5 -5.18 3.17 1.67
CA VAL A 5 -4.02 2.27 1.60
C VAL A 5 -2.95 2.71 2.59
N THR A 6 -2.32 1.75 3.24
CA THR A 6 -1.09 2.02 3.98
C THR A 6 -0.01 2.45 2.99
N ALA A 7 0.70 3.51 3.31
CA ALA A 7 1.79 4.04 2.50
C ALA A 7 3.07 4.19 3.33
N ILE A 8 4.21 3.97 2.67
CA ILE A 8 5.51 4.36 3.19
C ILE A 8 5.88 5.67 2.49
N GLY A 9 5.66 6.79 3.18
CA GLY A 9 5.90 8.14 2.66
C GLY A 9 7.24 8.70 3.15
N ALA A 10 7.41 10.00 3.00
CA ALA A 10 8.53 10.71 3.60
C ALA A 10 8.11 12.10 4.11
N GLN A 11 8.64 12.48 5.26
CA GLN A 11 8.47 13.81 5.84
C GLN A 11 9.79 14.27 6.46
N ASN A 12 10.19 15.50 6.16
CA ASN A 12 11.42 16.11 6.69
C ASN A 12 12.69 15.26 6.46
N GLY A 13 12.78 14.56 5.33
CA GLY A 13 13.94 13.72 5.00
C GLY A 13 13.96 12.35 5.69
N ALA A 14 12.90 11.95 6.39
CA ALA A 14 12.77 10.63 7.00
C ALA A 14 11.54 9.90 6.47
N SER A 15 11.63 8.58 6.35
CA SER A 15 10.48 7.76 5.94
C SER A 15 9.39 7.78 7.01
N THR A 16 8.15 7.70 6.55
CA THR A 16 6.95 7.69 7.38
C THR A 16 6.09 6.48 7.03
N ILE A 17 5.28 6.02 7.97
CA ILE A 17 4.17 5.11 7.69
C ILE A 17 2.90 5.92 7.86
N GLU A 18 2.04 5.87 6.85
CA GLU A 18 0.87 6.73 6.74
C GLU A 18 -0.34 5.94 6.23
N CYS A 19 -1.54 6.44 6.51
CA CYS A 19 -2.75 5.99 5.86
C CYS A 19 -3.17 7.03 4.83
N TRP A 20 -3.18 6.65 3.56
CA TRP A 20 -3.53 7.52 2.43
C TRP A 20 -4.91 7.19 1.90
N GLU A 21 -5.70 8.21 1.59
CA GLU A 21 -6.88 8.07 0.73
C GLU A 21 -6.51 8.51 -0.69
N VAL A 22 -6.50 7.55 -1.60
CA VAL A 22 -6.11 7.75 -3.01
C VAL A 22 -7.28 8.35 -3.78
N ASP A 23 -7.00 9.39 -4.58
CA ASP A 23 -7.97 10.03 -5.48
C ASP A 23 -8.21 9.18 -6.73
N SER A 24 -8.76 8.00 -6.51
CA SER A 24 -9.26 7.13 -7.56
C SER A 24 -10.65 6.67 -7.15
N PRO A 25 -11.72 7.24 -7.72
CA PRO A 25 -13.07 6.81 -7.41
C PRO A 25 -13.34 5.44 -8.02
N ILE A 26 -14.04 4.60 -7.28
CA ILE A 26 -14.60 3.35 -7.83
C ILE A 26 -15.70 3.73 -8.84
N ASP A 27 -15.61 3.18 -10.06
CA ASP A 27 -16.58 3.40 -11.15
C ASP A 27 -17.90 2.62 -10.94
N ALA A 28 -18.84 2.75 -11.89
CA ALA A 28 -20.15 2.12 -11.77
C ALA A 28 -20.09 0.58 -11.86
N GLU A 29 -19.04 0.07 -12.52
CA GLU A 29 -18.72 -1.33 -12.72
C GLU A 29 -17.93 -1.94 -11.55
N GLY A 30 -17.48 -1.11 -10.60
CA GLY A 30 -16.76 -1.53 -9.40
C GLY A 30 -15.24 -1.56 -9.58
N ASN A 31 -14.71 -1.02 -10.66
CA ASN A 31 -13.28 -0.93 -10.90
C ASN A 31 -12.72 0.36 -10.29
N LEU A 32 -11.46 0.29 -9.88
CA LEU A 32 -10.68 1.42 -9.42
C LEU A 32 -9.33 1.37 -10.13
N SER A 33 -8.94 2.49 -10.74
CA SER A 33 -7.64 2.59 -11.40
C SER A 33 -6.55 2.90 -10.37
N LEU A 34 -5.48 2.11 -10.36
CA LEU A 34 -4.28 2.39 -9.56
C LEU A 34 -3.25 3.25 -10.32
N GLY A 35 -3.61 3.71 -11.53
CA GLY A 35 -2.73 4.46 -12.43
C GLY A 35 -1.93 3.58 -13.38
N ASN A 36 -1.20 4.23 -14.29
CA ASN A 36 -0.32 3.56 -15.23
C ASN A 36 0.95 3.06 -14.54
N VAL A 37 1.45 1.91 -15.01
CA VAL A 37 2.67 1.29 -14.49
C VAL A 37 3.63 1.03 -15.64
N GLN A 38 4.91 1.35 -15.45
CA GLN A 38 5.94 1.12 -16.47
C GLN A 38 6.42 -0.33 -16.52
N ASN A 39 6.41 -1.02 -15.36
CA ASN A 39 6.81 -2.41 -15.26
C ASN A 39 6.19 -3.07 -14.03
N ILE A 40 5.96 -4.38 -14.12
CA ILE A 40 5.50 -5.22 -13.02
C ILE A 40 6.53 -6.34 -12.80
N THR A 41 7.10 -6.39 -11.60
CA THR A 41 8.10 -7.41 -11.24
C THR A 41 7.53 -8.39 -10.22
N TRP A 42 7.58 -9.68 -10.56
CA TRP A 42 7.23 -10.77 -9.64
C TRP A 42 8.39 -11.05 -8.70
N SER A 43 8.15 -11.00 -7.39
CA SER A 43 9.20 -11.16 -6.37
C SER A 43 8.84 -12.28 -5.40
N VAL A 44 9.80 -13.16 -5.15
CA VAL A 44 9.70 -14.24 -4.18
C VAL A 44 10.78 -14.02 -3.13
N VAL A 45 10.36 -13.84 -1.88
CA VAL A 45 11.24 -13.56 -0.75
C VAL A 45 11.29 -14.78 0.17
N PRO A 46 12.49 -15.31 0.48
CA PRO A 46 12.64 -16.43 1.41
C PRO A 46 12.01 -16.16 2.78
N PRO A 47 11.54 -17.19 3.50
CA PRO A 47 10.97 -17.01 4.84
C PRO A 47 11.98 -16.39 5.81
N GLY A 48 11.52 -15.45 6.63
CA GLY A 48 12.33 -14.82 7.67
C GLY A 48 13.43 -13.89 7.14
N LYS A 49 13.45 -13.58 5.84
CA LYS A 49 14.39 -12.59 5.31
C LYS A 49 14.05 -11.22 5.89
N SER A 50 15.06 -10.57 6.45
CA SER A 50 15.01 -9.19 6.96
C SER A 50 16.03 -8.34 6.20
N GLU A 51 15.60 -7.17 5.78
CA GLU A 51 16.42 -6.14 5.15
C GLU A 51 16.41 -4.92 6.07
N GLY A 52 17.61 -4.44 6.42
CA GLY A 52 17.77 -3.22 7.21
C GLY A 52 17.30 -1.97 6.45
N PRO A 53 17.62 -0.77 6.94
CA PRO A 53 17.14 0.47 6.36
C PRO A 53 17.50 0.60 4.86
N HIS A 54 16.48 0.80 4.02
CA HIS A 54 16.59 1.06 2.59
C HIS A 54 15.41 1.90 2.10
N ASN A 55 15.58 2.59 1.00
CA ASN A 55 14.51 3.33 0.35
C ASN A 55 13.75 2.46 -0.65
N ALA A 56 12.51 2.83 -0.95
CA ALA A 56 11.87 2.36 -2.17
C ALA A 56 12.74 2.75 -3.39
N PRO A 57 13.02 1.82 -4.33
CA PRO A 57 13.85 2.13 -5.51
C PRO A 57 13.17 3.10 -6.49
N TYR A 58 11.85 3.23 -6.40
CA TYR A 58 10.99 4.14 -7.16
C TYR A 58 9.60 4.13 -6.50
N ASN A 59 8.75 5.08 -6.87
CA ASN A 59 7.35 5.08 -6.43
C ASN A 59 6.63 3.85 -6.98
N LEU A 60 6.14 2.97 -6.11
CA LEU A 60 5.57 1.69 -6.53
C LEU A 60 4.44 1.19 -5.63
N TRP A 61 3.51 0.48 -6.28
CA TRP A 61 2.55 -0.37 -5.58
C TRP A 61 3.19 -1.71 -5.24
N LEU A 62 3.09 -2.12 -3.98
CA LEU A 62 3.32 -3.49 -3.53
C LEU A 62 1.98 -4.19 -3.39
N PHE A 63 1.81 -5.30 -4.11
CA PHE A 63 0.68 -6.20 -3.90
C PHE A 63 1.15 -7.57 -3.43
N LEU A 64 0.94 -7.84 -2.14
CA LEU A 64 1.26 -9.09 -1.47
C LEU A 64 0.24 -10.17 -1.86
N LEU A 65 0.73 -11.20 -2.51
CA LEU A 65 -0.06 -12.32 -3.06
C LEU A 65 -0.05 -13.53 -2.13
N LYS A 66 1.05 -13.73 -1.40
CA LYS A 66 1.23 -14.81 -0.40
C LYS A 66 2.13 -14.33 0.71
N GLY A 67 1.85 -14.74 1.95
CA GLY A 67 2.70 -14.45 3.11
C GLY A 67 2.36 -13.13 3.80
N MET A 68 3.33 -12.61 4.53
CA MET A 68 3.18 -11.39 5.33
C MET A 68 4.49 -10.63 5.38
N PHE A 69 4.41 -9.31 5.27
CA PHE A 69 5.54 -8.39 5.47
C PHE A 69 5.32 -7.52 6.70
N HIS A 70 6.41 -7.21 7.38
CA HIS A 70 6.48 -6.22 8.45
C HIS A 70 7.43 -5.11 8.03
N PHE A 71 7.00 -3.87 8.18
CA PHE A 71 7.76 -2.67 7.87
C PHE A 71 7.95 -1.84 9.13
N THR A 72 9.17 -1.36 9.35
CA THR A 72 9.53 -0.52 10.48
C THR A 72 10.35 0.68 10.04
N LEU A 73 10.38 1.72 10.88
CA LEU A 73 11.09 2.96 10.60
C LEU A 73 12.33 3.09 11.50
N PRO A 74 13.52 3.41 10.95
CA PRO A 74 14.70 3.65 11.76
C PRO A 74 14.48 4.77 12.79
N GLY A 75 14.70 4.49 14.07
CA GLY A 75 14.57 5.48 15.15
C GLY A 75 13.13 5.83 15.52
N ASN A 76 12.12 5.11 15.00
CA ASN A 76 10.73 5.24 15.43
C ASN A 76 10.13 3.86 15.74
N ASP A 77 10.19 3.49 17.01
CA ASP A 77 9.65 2.21 17.51
C ASP A 77 8.14 2.28 17.81
N SER A 78 7.51 3.43 17.59
CA SER A 78 6.08 3.66 17.87
C SER A 78 5.18 3.44 16.66
N THR A 79 5.75 3.14 15.49
CA THR A 79 4.97 2.97 14.26
C THR A 79 5.55 1.85 13.41
N ASP A 80 4.70 0.89 13.06
CA ASP A 80 5.00 -0.17 12.13
C ASP A 80 3.79 -0.47 11.23
N ALA A 81 4.02 -1.28 10.21
CA ALA A 81 2.97 -1.75 9.32
C ALA A 81 3.12 -3.24 9.08
N TYR A 82 2.00 -3.96 9.22
CA TYR A 82 1.88 -5.33 8.76
C TYR A 82 1.07 -5.35 7.47
N LEU A 83 1.61 -6.00 6.45
CA LEU A 83 0.92 -6.22 5.19
C LEU A 83 0.69 -7.73 5.04
N THR A 84 -0.57 -8.14 5.03
CA THR A 84 -0.97 -9.54 4.84
C THR A 84 -1.49 -9.73 3.43
N ALA A 85 -1.15 -10.86 2.81
CA ALA A 85 -1.60 -11.16 1.46
C ALA A 85 -3.12 -11.19 1.27
N GLY A 86 -3.54 -10.97 0.02
CA GLY A 86 -4.94 -11.00 -0.38
C GLY A 86 -5.56 -9.61 -0.39
N GLU A 87 -6.80 -9.51 0.08
CA GLU A 87 -7.63 -8.30 -0.05
C GLU A 87 -6.99 -7.02 0.50
N PHE A 88 -6.22 -7.14 1.59
CA PHE A 88 -5.54 -6.03 2.25
C PHE A 88 -4.04 -6.00 1.96
N GLY A 89 -3.60 -6.76 0.94
CA GLY A 89 -2.19 -6.90 0.60
C GLY A 89 -1.61 -5.76 -0.23
N LEU A 90 -2.32 -4.63 -0.36
CA LEU A 90 -1.86 -3.49 -1.14
C LEU A 90 -1.20 -2.43 -0.25
N LEU A 91 -0.03 -1.96 -0.67
CA LEU A 91 0.71 -0.85 -0.05
C LEU A 91 1.32 0.03 -1.13
N PHE A 92 1.47 1.33 -0.86
CA PHE A 92 2.24 2.22 -1.73
C PHE A 92 3.55 2.64 -1.08
N ALA A 93 4.68 2.43 -1.75
CA ALA A 93 5.98 2.89 -1.27
C ALA A 93 6.43 4.10 -2.08
N ALA A 94 6.65 5.22 -1.39
CA ALA A 94 6.99 6.53 -1.92
C ALA A 94 8.22 7.15 -1.26
N ASP A 95 8.88 6.43 -0.36
CA ASP A 95 10.03 6.91 0.40
C ASP A 95 11.34 6.74 -0.37
N THR A 96 11.36 7.25 -1.60
CA THR A 96 12.51 7.19 -2.49
C THR A 96 13.69 8.00 -1.92
N ALA A 97 14.90 7.69 -2.38
CA ALA A 97 16.14 8.26 -1.82
C ALA A 97 16.26 9.78 -1.98
N ASP A 98 15.49 10.40 -2.89
CA ASP A 98 15.43 11.85 -3.07
C ASP A 98 14.58 12.57 -2.01
N VAL A 99 13.69 11.86 -1.32
CA VAL A 99 12.79 12.43 -0.29
C VAL A 99 13.02 11.87 1.12
N SER A 100 13.66 10.71 1.24
CA SER A 100 14.00 10.09 2.52
C SER A 100 15.47 9.66 2.57
N VAL A 101 16.19 10.13 3.59
CA VAL A 101 17.57 9.73 3.88
C VAL A 101 17.61 8.42 4.69
N THR A 102 16.58 8.16 5.49
CA THR A 102 16.58 7.03 6.43
C THR A 102 16.07 5.74 5.81
N GLY A 103 15.13 5.81 4.87
CA GLY A 103 14.41 4.64 4.37
C GLY A 103 13.57 3.95 5.45
N HIS A 104 13.14 2.73 5.13
CA HIS A 104 12.44 1.81 6.02
C HIS A 104 13.17 0.47 6.10
N SER A 105 12.89 -0.33 7.12
CA SER A 105 13.30 -1.75 7.14
C SER A 105 12.12 -2.63 6.77
N SER A 106 12.39 -3.80 6.18
CA SER A 106 11.34 -4.72 5.77
C SER A 106 11.72 -6.16 6.13
N ALA A 107 10.75 -6.93 6.61
CA ALA A 107 10.93 -8.33 6.96
C ALA A 107 9.76 -9.18 6.47
N SER A 108 10.09 -10.25 5.76
CA SER A 108 9.13 -11.32 5.47
C SER A 108 8.92 -12.19 6.71
N LEU A 109 7.67 -12.47 7.03
CA LEU A 109 7.28 -13.24 8.22
C LEU A 109 6.76 -14.63 7.86
N GLY A 110 6.90 -15.56 8.80
CA GLY A 110 6.42 -16.94 8.68
C GLY A 110 7.47 -17.92 8.13
N ASN A 111 7.03 -19.16 7.95
CA ASN A 111 7.91 -20.31 7.63
C ASN A 111 7.93 -20.68 6.13
N THR A 112 7.23 -19.91 5.29
CA THR A 112 7.22 -20.10 3.83
C THR A 112 7.53 -18.79 3.14
N GLU A 113 7.86 -18.86 1.86
CA GLU A 113 8.15 -17.68 1.04
C GLU A 113 6.98 -16.69 1.00
N THR A 114 7.34 -15.41 0.96
CA THR A 114 6.41 -14.32 0.72
C THR A 114 6.51 -13.90 -0.74
N VAL A 115 5.36 -13.73 -1.40
CA VAL A 115 5.29 -13.44 -2.83
C VAL A 115 4.54 -12.14 -3.04
N PHE A 116 5.09 -11.25 -3.85
CA PHE A 116 4.45 -9.99 -4.19
C PHE A 116 4.79 -9.49 -5.59
N ALA A 117 3.87 -8.72 -6.15
CA ALA A 117 4.08 -7.93 -7.34
C ALA A 117 4.54 -6.52 -6.94
N ARG A 118 5.64 -6.05 -7.54
CA ARG A 118 6.07 -4.65 -7.51
C ARG A 118 5.62 -3.99 -8.80
N MET A 119 4.76 -3.00 -8.72
CA MET A 119 4.26 -2.29 -9.90
C MET A 119 4.81 -0.86 -9.86
N ALA A 120 5.86 -0.63 -10.65
CA ALA A 120 6.51 0.66 -10.74
C ALA A 120 5.58 1.63 -11.46
N THR A 121 5.31 2.78 -10.86
CA THR A 121 4.50 3.82 -11.48
C THR A 121 5.17 4.35 -12.75
N GLU A 122 4.37 4.66 -13.77
CA GLU A 122 4.87 5.27 -14.99
C GLU A 122 5.52 6.63 -14.69
N GLY A 123 6.78 6.80 -15.10
CA GLY A 123 7.54 8.04 -14.86
C GLY A 123 7.81 8.35 -13.39
N GLY A 124 7.62 7.40 -12.48
CA GLY A 124 7.76 7.63 -11.03
C GLY A 124 6.61 8.47 -10.44
N GLY A 125 5.46 8.54 -11.11
CA GLY A 125 4.32 9.32 -10.64
C GLY A 125 3.80 8.88 -9.27
N LEU A 126 3.48 9.86 -8.41
CA LEU A 126 2.73 9.60 -7.18
C LEU A 126 1.22 9.61 -7.51
N PRO A 127 0.43 8.66 -7.00
CA PRO A 127 -1.02 8.76 -7.08
C PRO A 127 -1.45 10.02 -6.31
N ASN A 128 -2.40 10.77 -6.87
CA ASN A 128 -3.04 11.84 -6.12
C ASN A 128 -3.65 11.25 -4.85
N HIS A 129 -3.33 11.81 -3.68
CA HIS A 129 -3.79 11.29 -2.41
C HIS A 129 -3.88 12.41 -1.38
N ARG A 130 -4.51 12.10 -0.26
CA ARG A 130 -4.39 12.86 0.99
C ARG A 130 -4.01 11.92 2.12
N THR A 131 -3.15 12.38 3.02
CA THR A 131 -2.89 11.68 4.28
C THR A 131 -4.11 11.79 5.18
N VAL A 132 -4.69 10.66 5.57
CA VAL A 132 -5.81 10.56 6.50
C VAL A 132 -5.30 10.69 7.93
N HIS A 133 -4.24 9.94 8.26
CA HIS A 133 -3.51 10.01 9.52
C HIS A 133 -2.12 9.38 9.38
N MET A 134 -1.26 9.61 10.38
CA MET A 134 0.01 8.89 10.54
C MET A 134 -0.23 7.48 11.07
N GLY A 135 0.63 6.53 10.69
CA GLY A 135 0.48 5.11 10.98
C GLY A 135 -0.28 4.35 9.90
N ALA A 136 -0.19 3.02 9.92
CA ALA A 136 -0.83 2.16 8.94
C ALA A 136 -2.36 2.28 8.98
N CYS A 137 -3.02 2.13 7.82
CA CYS A 137 -4.47 2.03 7.81
C CYS A 137 -4.91 0.77 8.58
N ASN A 138 -5.99 0.89 9.34
CA ASN A 138 -6.63 -0.26 9.96
C ASN A 138 -7.50 -1.04 8.95
N ALA A 139 -7.89 -2.26 9.32
CA ALA A 139 -8.67 -3.13 8.45
C ALA A 139 -10.01 -2.52 8.01
N THR A 140 -10.66 -1.69 8.84
CA THR A 140 -11.93 -1.04 8.49
C THR A 140 -11.72 0.07 7.47
N GLU A 141 -10.58 0.78 7.54
CA GLU A 141 -10.22 1.83 6.58
C GLU A 141 -9.92 1.22 5.20
N MET A 142 -9.10 0.17 5.15
CA MET A 142 -8.77 -0.53 3.91
C MET A 142 -10.00 -1.22 3.30
N ALA A 143 -10.92 -1.73 4.13
CA ALA A 143 -12.15 -2.37 3.70
C ALA A 143 -13.27 -1.39 3.34
N GLY A 144 -12.99 -0.09 3.18
CA GLY A 144 -14.00 0.92 2.85
C GLY A 144 -14.87 0.51 1.66
N TRP A 145 -14.25 -0.08 0.63
CA TRP A 145 -14.93 -0.58 -0.56
C TRP A 145 -15.89 -1.75 -0.33
N ARG A 146 -15.78 -2.51 0.77
CA ARG A 146 -16.78 -3.54 1.14
C ARG A 146 -18.16 -2.94 1.46
N LYS A 147 -18.25 -1.63 1.65
CA LYS A 147 -19.53 -0.92 1.76
C LYS A 147 -20.26 -0.81 0.42
N LEU A 148 -19.62 -1.16 -0.70
CA LEU A 148 -20.29 -1.29 -1.98
C LEU A 148 -21.18 -2.53 -1.99
N GLY A 149 -22.47 -2.32 -2.18
CA GLY A 149 -23.43 -3.38 -2.48
C GLY A 149 -23.71 -3.45 -3.97
N TRP A 150 -23.90 -4.66 -4.49
CA TRP A 150 -24.43 -4.89 -5.82
C TRP A 150 -25.94 -4.63 -5.82
N ASN A 151 -26.40 -3.60 -6.54
CA ASN A 151 -27.80 -3.19 -6.52
C ASN A 151 -28.64 -3.86 -7.62
N LYS A 152 -29.97 -3.76 -7.50
CA LYS A 152 -30.94 -4.33 -8.45
C LYS A 152 -30.77 -3.81 -9.88
N ASP A 153 -30.25 -2.59 -10.03
CA ASP A 153 -29.92 -1.96 -11.31
C ASP A 153 -28.55 -2.39 -11.87
N LYS A 154 -27.89 -3.37 -11.23
CA LYS A 154 -26.56 -3.87 -11.61
C LYS A 154 -25.46 -2.81 -11.52
N THR A 155 -25.58 -1.90 -10.56
CA THR A 155 -24.56 -0.88 -10.26
C THR A 155 -24.02 -1.04 -8.84
N TRP A 156 -22.75 -0.71 -8.63
CA TRP A 156 -22.17 -0.63 -7.29
C TRP A 156 -22.52 0.71 -6.62
N ARG A 157 -23.12 0.65 -5.43
CA ARG A 157 -23.40 1.85 -4.61
C ARG A 157 -23.07 1.60 -3.15
N VAL A 158 -22.78 2.66 -2.42
CA VAL A 158 -22.58 2.59 -0.97
C VAL A 158 -23.89 2.16 -0.30
N ALA A 159 -23.84 1.11 0.52
CA ALA A 159 -24.99 0.64 1.28
C ALA A 159 -25.58 1.78 2.13
N GLY A 160 -26.86 2.11 1.90
CA GLY A 160 -27.58 3.14 2.64
C GLY A 160 -27.68 4.51 1.96
N GLN A 161 -27.03 4.74 0.81
CA GLN A 161 -27.36 5.90 -0.03
C GLN A 161 -28.57 5.56 -0.92
N ARG A 162 -29.69 6.28 -0.70
CA ARG A 162 -30.86 6.25 -1.58
C ARG A 162 -30.60 7.06 -2.85
#